data_AF-A0A920HQI0-F1
#
_entry.id   AF-A0A920HQI0-F1
#
_cell.length_a   1.000
_cell.length_b   1.000
_cell.length_c   1.000
_cell.angle_alpha   90.00
_cell.angle_beta   90.00
_cell.angle_gamma   90.00
#
_symmetry.space_group_name_H-M   'P 1'
#
loop_
_entity.id
_entity.type
_entity.pdbx_description
1 polymer ?
#
loop_
_entity_poly.entity_id
_entity_poly.type
_entity_poly.pdbx_seq_one_letter_code
_entity_poly.pdbx_strand_id
1 'polypeptide(L)'
;MLELFDIIEIYINQIIVPLNWLMLVLIIGGGIYLTFISKANPLIKINQGFRLLLKKDNSTVGISRFQALSAVLAATVGLGNISGVSIAINQGGPGVLVWMWVTALIGATIKFFSCSLAVSLREKDENGDYLGGPMYYMTLGIKKWGKPLAIWFSIAGLVGVLPAFTANQLTQSYIDVINPNAIFDIGNSNWKLIIGVIFTILTSVVIFGGLKSIVRVTSGLVPIMVILYFILGLFILVSNANVVPSTFLLIFSEAFNFNTMVQGGFWGLVLIGIRRAVFSSESGVGLAPIYHGQSSTRNGTDEGLVGMLGPILDTILVCTITGLIIIISGAYLESDLNGIVLSLEAFRRLFFGFGDYFLIIMISIFGISTLFTYSYYGVKCFGFLTSPKKGKYYNIIYISSYYYIINSNCRNCYWIN
;
A
#
# COMPACT_ATOMS: atom_id res chain seq x y z
N MET A 1 16.49 -27.40 13.21
CA MET A 1 15.56 -26.74 12.26
C MET A 1 15.48 -25.24 12.56
N LEU A 2 15.23 -24.83 13.81
CA LEU A 2 15.31 -23.42 14.27
C LEU A 2 16.65 -22.74 13.94
N GLU A 3 17.79 -23.36 14.29
CA GLU A 3 19.11 -22.79 13.97
C GLU A 3 19.37 -22.57 12.46
N LEU A 4 18.82 -23.42 11.59
CA LEU A 4 18.98 -23.25 10.14
C LEU A 4 18.15 -22.05 9.64
N PHE A 5 16.95 -21.85 10.19
CA PHE A 5 16.13 -20.68 9.87
C PHE A 5 16.80 -19.39 10.35
N ASP A 6 17.33 -19.38 11.57
CA ASP A 6 18.03 -18.22 12.13
C ASP A 6 19.29 -17.87 11.30
N ILE A 7 20.02 -18.90 10.83
CA ILE A 7 21.17 -18.70 9.95
C ILE A 7 20.74 -18.12 8.59
N ILE A 8 19.69 -18.68 7.98
CA ILE A 8 19.15 -18.17 6.70
C ILE A 8 18.67 -16.73 6.86
N GLU A 9 18.00 -16.42 7.95
CA GLU A 9 17.53 -15.08 8.31
C GLU A 9 18.69 -14.08 8.40
N ILE A 10 19.78 -14.45 9.08
CA ILE A 10 20.97 -13.60 9.20
C ILE A 10 21.56 -13.30 7.81
N TYR A 11 21.72 -14.32 6.96
CA TYR A 11 22.27 -14.13 5.62
C TYR A 11 21.35 -13.30 4.72
N ILE A 12 20.04 -13.51 4.80
CA ILE A 12 19.05 -12.71 4.06
C ILE A 12 19.12 -11.24 4.52
N ASN A 13 19.18 -10.99 5.83
CA ASN A 13 19.26 -9.64 6.37
C ASN A 13 20.55 -8.92 5.95
N GLN A 14 21.68 -9.62 5.89
CA GLN A 14 22.94 -9.05 5.38
C GLN A 14 22.86 -8.60 3.92
N ILE A 15 22.03 -9.26 3.10
CA ILE A 15 21.80 -8.91 1.70
C ILE A 15 20.75 -7.79 1.56
N ILE A 16 19.66 -7.86 2.33
CA ILE A 16 18.53 -6.90 2.26
C ILE A 16 18.95 -5.50 2.72
N VAL A 17 19.71 -5.38 3.81
CA VAL A 17 20.09 -4.07 4.37
C VAL A 17 20.79 -3.15 3.34
N PRO A 18 21.83 -3.58 2.61
CA PRO A 18 22.44 -2.74 1.57
C PRO A 18 21.54 -2.53 0.36
N LEU A 19 20.72 -3.53 -0.03
CA LEU A 19 19.74 -3.38 -1.11
C LEU A 19 18.68 -2.33 -0.80
N ASN A 20 18.26 -2.20 0.45
CA ASN A 20 17.31 -1.18 0.87
C ASN A 20 17.86 0.23 0.63
N TRP A 21 19.14 0.46 0.93
CA TRP A 21 19.79 1.74 0.65
C TRP A 21 19.86 2.02 -0.85
N LEU A 22 20.26 1.02 -1.64
CA LEU A 22 20.29 1.14 -3.09
C LEU A 22 18.90 1.45 -3.67
N MET A 23 17.87 0.73 -3.22
CA MET A 23 16.48 0.94 -3.60
C MET A 23 16.03 2.37 -3.30
N LEU A 24 16.26 2.87 -2.08
CA LEU A 24 15.83 4.22 -1.69
C LEU A 24 16.54 5.29 -2.52
N VAL A 25 17.84 5.15 -2.75
CA VAL A 25 18.61 6.07 -3.59
C VAL A 25 18.11 6.06 -5.03
N LEU A 26 17.78 4.89 -5.59
CA LEU A 26 17.26 4.78 -6.95
C LEU A 26 15.83 5.31 -7.08
N ILE A 27 14.95 5.03 -6.11
CA ILE A 27 13.56 5.51 -6.13
C ILE A 27 13.54 7.02 -5.94
N ILE A 28 14.21 7.55 -4.92
CA ILE A 28 14.21 8.99 -4.64
C ILE A 28 15.04 9.74 -5.66
N GLY A 29 16.26 9.30 -5.97
CA GLY A 29 17.10 9.91 -7.00
C GLY A 29 16.44 9.88 -8.37
N GLY A 30 15.87 8.74 -8.77
CA GLY A 30 15.12 8.59 -10.02
C GLY A 30 13.85 9.43 -10.05
N GLY A 31 13.10 9.47 -8.95
CA GLY A 31 11.91 10.30 -8.82
C GLY A 31 12.21 11.80 -8.87
N ILE A 32 13.27 12.25 -8.20
CA ILE A 32 13.76 13.62 -8.27
C ILE A 32 14.17 13.96 -9.71
N TYR A 33 14.94 13.09 -10.36
CA TYR A 33 15.32 13.24 -11.76
C TYR A 33 14.09 13.38 -12.68
N LEU A 34 13.09 12.50 -12.53
CA LEU A 34 11.84 12.55 -13.28
C LEU A 34 11.02 13.82 -12.99
N THR A 35 11.05 14.30 -11.75
CA THR A 35 10.38 15.54 -11.35
C THR A 35 11.04 16.75 -12.01
N PHE A 36 12.37 16.82 -12.03
CA PHE A 36 13.10 17.90 -12.69
C PHE A 36 12.93 17.89 -14.21
N ILE A 37 13.10 16.74 -14.88
CA ILE A 37 12.99 16.66 -16.34
C ILE A 37 11.56 16.96 -16.83
N SER A 38 10.55 16.58 -16.04
CA SER A 38 9.15 16.89 -16.33
C SER A 38 8.74 18.31 -15.89
N LYS A 39 9.63 19.06 -15.24
CA LYS A 39 9.37 20.38 -14.64
C LYS A 39 8.17 20.37 -13.68
N ALA A 40 7.99 19.26 -12.95
CA ALA A 40 6.84 18.99 -12.09
C ALA A 40 5.46 19.14 -12.79
N ASN A 41 5.42 19.11 -14.13
CA ASN A 41 4.19 19.31 -14.91
C ASN A 41 3.07 18.29 -14.58
N PRO A 42 3.37 17.00 -14.28
CA PRO A 42 2.34 16.08 -13.80
C PRO A 42 1.65 16.60 -12.54
N LEU A 43 2.41 17.05 -11.54
CA LEU A 43 1.88 17.55 -10.26
C LEU A 43 1.00 18.79 -10.45
N ILE A 44 1.39 19.70 -11.34
CA ILE A 44 0.61 20.90 -11.68
C ILE A 44 -0.75 20.53 -12.31
N LYS A 45 -0.83 19.41 -13.02
CA LYS A 45 -2.02 18.93 -13.73
C LYS A 45 -2.89 17.98 -12.91
N ILE A 46 -2.77 17.98 -11.58
CA ILE A 46 -3.55 17.09 -10.71
C ILE A 46 -5.07 17.18 -10.91
N ASN A 47 -5.59 18.39 -11.15
CA ASN A 47 -7.01 18.62 -11.42
C ASN A 47 -7.47 17.93 -12.71
N GLN A 48 -6.60 17.83 -13.72
CA GLN A 48 -6.89 17.08 -14.93
C GLN A 48 -6.96 15.57 -14.65
N GLY A 49 -6.10 15.06 -13.76
CA GLY A 49 -6.18 13.68 -13.27
C GLY A 49 -7.54 13.34 -12.67
N PHE A 50 -8.05 14.17 -11.75
CA PHE A 50 -9.39 13.98 -11.17
C PHE A 50 -10.51 14.06 -12.21
N ARG A 51 -10.41 14.97 -13.19
CA ARG A 51 -11.38 15.05 -14.29
C ARG A 51 -11.36 13.80 -15.16
N LEU A 52 -10.18 13.25 -15.44
CA LEU A 52 -10.01 12.03 -16.24
C LEU A 52 -10.46 10.78 -15.50
N LEU A 53 -10.31 10.74 -14.18
CA LEU A 53 -10.78 9.66 -13.32
C LEU A 53 -12.29 9.45 -13.44
N LEU A 54 -13.06 10.54 -13.48
CA LEU A 54 -14.53 10.52 -13.58
C LEU A 54 -15.04 10.39 -15.03
N LYS A 55 -14.16 10.52 -16.02
CA LYS A 55 -14.54 10.41 -17.42
C LYS A 55 -14.79 8.94 -17.79
N LYS A 56 -15.97 8.65 -18.33
CA LYS A 56 -16.31 7.31 -18.84
C LYS A 56 -15.51 7.00 -20.11
N ASP A 57 -14.95 5.79 -20.16
CA ASP A 57 -14.35 5.22 -21.37
C ASP A 57 -15.34 4.27 -22.04
N ASN A 58 -15.55 4.42 -23.35
CA ASN A 58 -16.53 3.64 -24.11
C ASN A 58 -15.95 2.33 -24.69
N SER A 59 -14.99 1.70 -24.01
CA SER A 59 -14.38 0.45 -24.45
C SER A 59 -15.02 -0.76 -23.77
N THR A 60 -15.21 -1.84 -24.52
CA THR A 60 -15.62 -3.15 -23.99
C THR A 60 -14.43 -3.99 -23.49
N VAL A 61 -13.21 -3.60 -23.83
CA VAL A 61 -11.96 -4.28 -23.45
C VAL A 61 -11.22 -3.48 -22.40
N GLY A 62 -10.72 -4.18 -21.37
CA GLY A 62 -10.03 -3.59 -20.22
C GLY A 62 -10.98 -3.11 -19.13
N ILE A 63 -10.44 -2.26 -18.25
CA ILE A 63 -11.16 -1.66 -17.12
C ILE A 63 -11.21 -0.14 -17.27
N SER A 64 -12.10 0.54 -16.55
CA SER A 64 -12.10 2.02 -16.54
C SER A 64 -10.92 2.56 -15.73
N ARG A 65 -10.53 3.82 -15.96
CA ARG A 65 -9.49 4.49 -15.15
C ARG A 65 -9.85 4.51 -13.66
N PHE A 66 -11.14 4.69 -13.36
CA PHE A 66 -11.67 4.62 -12.00
C PHE A 66 -11.44 3.24 -11.39
N GLN A 67 -11.81 2.17 -12.09
CA GLN A 67 -11.57 0.80 -11.62
C GLN A 67 -10.09 0.49 -11.44
N ALA A 68 -9.23 0.98 -12.34
CA ALA A 68 -7.78 0.82 -12.21
C ALA A 68 -7.26 1.53 -10.95
N LEU A 69 -7.59 2.80 -10.75
CA LEU A 69 -7.19 3.55 -9.56
C LEU A 69 -7.78 2.95 -8.28
N SER A 70 -9.05 2.54 -8.27
CA SER A 70 -9.67 1.88 -7.11
C SER A 70 -8.95 0.58 -6.76
N ALA A 71 -8.55 -0.24 -7.74
CA ALA A 71 -7.79 -1.45 -7.46
C ALA A 71 -6.41 -1.14 -6.88
N VAL A 72 -5.72 -0.10 -7.37
CA VAL A 72 -4.45 0.35 -6.78
C VAL A 72 -4.66 0.90 -5.37
N LEU A 73 -5.69 1.71 -5.13
CA LEU A 73 -6.00 2.24 -3.80
C LEU A 73 -6.47 1.15 -2.82
N ALA A 74 -7.10 0.07 -3.27
CA ALA A 74 -7.38 -1.09 -2.42
C ALA A 74 -6.09 -1.82 -1.98
N ALA A 75 -5.05 -1.78 -2.81
CA ALA A 75 -3.73 -2.30 -2.45
C ALA A 75 -3.00 -1.37 -1.47
N THR A 76 -2.99 -0.06 -1.76
CA THR A 76 -2.17 0.91 -1.01
C THR A 76 -2.88 1.49 0.21
N VAL A 77 -4.16 1.87 0.11
CA VAL A 77 -4.92 2.43 1.23
C VAL A 77 -5.41 1.30 2.12
N GLY A 78 -4.59 0.93 3.10
CA GLY A 78 -4.98 -0.08 4.07
C GLY A 78 -4.18 -0.14 5.35
N LEU A 79 -4.21 -1.32 5.98
CA LEU A 79 -3.61 -1.57 7.30
C LEU A 79 -2.13 -1.18 7.33
N GLY A 80 -1.39 -1.49 6.26
CA GLY A 80 0.04 -1.13 6.11
C GLY A 80 0.31 0.37 6.22
N ASN A 81 -0.64 1.22 5.81
CA ASN A 81 -0.46 2.67 5.78
C ASN A 81 -0.81 3.30 7.12
N ILE A 82 -1.87 2.82 7.75
CA ILE A 82 -2.27 3.23 9.10
C ILE A 82 -1.17 2.81 10.09
N SER A 83 -0.74 1.55 10.04
CA SER A 83 0.38 1.04 10.84
C SER A 83 1.73 1.65 10.44
N GLY A 84 1.92 2.01 9.17
CA GLY A 84 3.17 2.56 8.68
C GLY A 84 3.41 3.96 9.20
N VAL A 85 2.39 4.82 9.17
CA VAL A 85 2.44 6.18 9.72
C VAL A 85 2.68 6.15 11.23
N SER A 86 2.00 5.27 11.96
CA SER A 86 2.17 5.16 13.41
C SER A 86 3.58 4.71 13.79
N ILE A 87 4.14 3.71 13.11
CA ILE A 87 5.55 3.30 13.29
C ILE A 87 6.49 4.47 12.97
N ALA A 88 6.21 5.23 11.90
CA ALA A 88 7.03 6.36 11.48
C ALA A 88 7.09 7.46 12.56
N ILE A 89 5.93 7.83 13.11
CA ILE A 89 5.81 8.86 14.16
C ILE A 89 6.40 8.35 15.48
N ASN A 90 6.19 7.09 15.85
CA ASN A 90 6.77 6.52 17.06
C ASN A 90 8.31 6.47 17.00
N GLN A 91 8.89 6.13 15.84
CA GLN A 91 10.34 6.02 15.68
C GLN A 91 11.05 7.35 15.44
N GLY A 92 10.45 8.26 14.68
CA GLY A 92 11.10 9.51 14.24
C GLY A 92 10.42 10.79 14.70
N GLY A 93 9.33 10.70 15.46
CA GLY A 93 8.55 11.84 15.93
C GLY A 93 7.60 12.43 14.88
N PRO A 94 6.72 13.35 15.30
CA PRO A 94 5.82 14.13 14.43
C PRO A 94 6.46 14.70 13.17
N GLY A 95 7.73 15.14 13.23
CA GLY A 95 8.46 15.73 12.11
C GLY A 95 8.61 14.82 10.87
N VAL A 96 8.47 13.50 11.02
CA VAL A 96 8.57 12.54 9.91
C VAL A 96 7.51 12.78 8.82
N LEU A 97 6.33 13.30 9.17
CA LEU A 97 5.24 13.53 8.23
C LEU A 97 5.63 14.45 7.07
N VAL A 98 6.46 15.47 7.32
CA VAL A 98 6.94 16.38 6.25
C VAL A 98 7.68 15.61 5.16
N TRP A 99 8.56 14.70 5.57
CA TRP A 99 9.34 13.89 4.63
C TRP A 99 8.50 12.82 3.94
N MET A 100 7.46 12.33 4.60
CA MET A 100 6.46 11.48 3.96
C MET A 100 5.72 12.24 2.85
N TRP A 101 5.34 13.51 3.07
CA TRP A 101 4.67 14.33 2.06
C TRP A 101 5.58 14.62 0.86
N VAL A 102 6.82 15.04 1.11
CA VAL A 102 7.80 15.29 0.04
C VAL A 102 8.00 14.03 -0.80
N THR A 103 8.16 12.88 -0.15
CA THR A 103 8.34 11.59 -0.82
C THR A 103 7.11 11.18 -1.61
N ALA A 104 5.90 11.44 -1.12
CA ALA A 104 4.67 11.16 -1.83
C ALA A 104 4.52 11.97 -3.13
N LEU A 105 4.95 13.24 -3.14
CA LEU A 105 4.96 14.07 -4.35
C LEU A 105 5.96 13.56 -5.39
N ILE A 106 7.15 13.15 -4.95
CA ILE A 106 8.13 12.49 -5.81
C ILE A 106 7.56 11.17 -6.35
N GLY A 107 6.93 10.39 -5.48
CA GLY A 107 6.29 9.12 -5.81
C GLY A 107 5.13 9.25 -6.80
N ALA A 108 4.33 10.30 -6.69
CA ALA A 108 3.29 10.64 -7.66
C ALA A 108 3.87 10.83 -9.07
N THR A 109 5.03 11.49 -9.18
CA THR A 109 5.73 11.64 -10.47
C THR A 109 6.23 10.30 -11.00
N ILE A 110 6.79 9.43 -10.14
CA ILE A 110 7.21 8.07 -10.54
C ILE A 110 6.00 7.27 -11.06
N LYS A 111 4.86 7.35 -10.37
CA LYS A 111 3.61 6.69 -10.79
C LYS A 111 3.07 7.24 -12.09
N PHE A 112 3.15 8.55 -12.33
CA PHE A 112 2.78 9.15 -13.61
C PHE A 112 3.51 8.46 -14.76
N PHE A 113 4.85 8.43 -14.72
CA PHE A 113 5.65 7.85 -15.80
C PHE A 113 5.43 6.34 -15.95
N SER A 114 5.45 5.59 -14.85
CA SER A 114 5.31 4.13 -14.90
C SER A 114 3.93 3.69 -15.38
N CYS A 115 2.84 4.38 -14.98
CA CYS A 115 1.49 4.09 -15.46
C CYS A 115 1.31 4.54 -16.93
N SER A 116 1.92 5.65 -17.34
CA SER A 116 1.95 6.06 -18.75
C SER A 116 2.65 5.04 -19.64
N LEU A 117 3.79 4.51 -19.19
CA LEU A 117 4.52 3.46 -19.90
C LEU A 117 3.71 2.17 -19.97
N ALA A 118 3.01 1.77 -18.92
CA ALA A 118 2.19 0.55 -18.92
C ALA A 118 1.02 0.57 -19.90
N VAL A 119 0.53 1.75 -20.31
CA VAL A 119 -0.47 1.88 -21.38
C VAL A 119 0.18 2.03 -22.75
N SER A 120 1.30 2.77 -22.83
CA SER A 120 1.98 3.05 -24.09
C SER A 120 2.75 1.85 -24.64
N LEU A 121 3.28 1.00 -23.75
CA LEU A 121 4.08 -0.18 -24.04
C LEU A 121 3.41 -1.42 -23.42
N ARG A 122 2.34 -1.88 -24.06
CA ARG A 122 1.60 -3.09 -23.68
C ARG A 122 1.23 -3.92 -24.91
N GLU A 123 0.98 -5.19 -24.67
CA GLU A 123 0.53 -6.13 -25.67
C GLU A 123 -0.94 -6.51 -25.45
N LYS A 124 -1.45 -7.38 -26.30
CA LYS A 124 -2.73 -8.07 -26.12
C LYS A 124 -2.50 -9.57 -26.13
N ASP A 125 -3.27 -10.28 -25.32
CA ASP A 125 -3.30 -11.74 -25.39
C ASP A 125 -4.17 -12.22 -26.57
N GLU A 126 -4.25 -13.55 -26.73
CA GLU A 126 -5.06 -14.19 -27.77
C GLU A 126 -6.56 -13.86 -27.68
N ASN A 127 -7.05 -13.49 -26.48
CA ASN A 127 -8.45 -13.11 -26.26
C ASN A 127 -8.68 -11.61 -26.49
N GLY A 128 -7.63 -10.86 -26.82
CA GLY A 128 -7.67 -9.41 -27.01
C GLY A 128 -7.56 -8.59 -25.71
N ASP A 129 -7.36 -9.24 -24.56
CA ASP A 129 -7.18 -8.58 -23.27
C ASP A 129 -5.78 -7.98 -23.15
N TYR A 130 -5.68 -6.85 -22.43
CA TYR A 130 -4.41 -6.13 -22.30
C TYR A 130 -3.39 -6.87 -21.43
N LEU A 131 -2.15 -6.88 -21.89
CA LEU A 131 -0.98 -7.39 -21.19
C LEU A 131 -0.04 -6.21 -20.92
N GLY A 132 -0.20 -5.60 -19.74
CA GLY A 132 0.51 -4.40 -19.33
C GLY A 132 1.08 -4.52 -17.92
N GLY A 133 1.99 -3.60 -17.58
CA GLY A 133 2.75 -3.59 -16.33
C GLY A 133 4.27 -3.57 -16.58
N PRO A 134 5.08 -3.55 -15.52
CA PRO A 134 6.53 -3.37 -15.66
C PRO A 134 7.22 -4.45 -16.45
N MET A 135 6.81 -5.69 -16.28
CA MET A 135 7.34 -6.83 -17.03
C MET A 135 7.17 -6.67 -18.55
N TYR A 136 6.09 -6.04 -19.00
CA TYR A 136 5.84 -5.78 -20.42
C TYR A 136 6.59 -4.54 -20.91
N TYR A 137 6.47 -3.39 -20.24
CA TYR A 137 7.15 -2.18 -20.73
C TYR A 137 8.68 -2.29 -20.64
N MET A 138 9.23 -3.08 -19.71
CA MET A 138 10.68 -3.31 -19.66
C MET A 138 11.12 -4.19 -20.83
N THR A 139 10.39 -5.26 -21.12
CA THR A 139 10.69 -6.17 -22.24
C THR A 139 10.58 -5.46 -23.59
N LEU A 140 9.57 -4.60 -23.76
CA LEU A 140 9.34 -3.85 -25.00
C LEU A 140 10.24 -2.61 -25.14
N GLY A 141 10.52 -1.92 -24.03
CA GLY A 141 11.23 -0.64 -24.02
C GLY A 141 12.75 -0.76 -23.89
N ILE A 142 13.27 -1.85 -23.29
CA ILE A 142 14.70 -2.01 -22.98
C ILE A 142 15.27 -3.20 -23.77
N LYS A 143 15.98 -2.90 -24.87
CA LYS A 143 16.45 -3.90 -25.86
C LYS A 143 17.23 -5.10 -25.27
N LYS A 144 18.26 -4.87 -24.46
CA LYS A 144 19.17 -5.93 -23.97
C LYS A 144 18.81 -6.43 -22.57
N TRP A 145 18.56 -5.51 -21.64
CA TRP A 145 18.35 -5.83 -20.22
C TRP A 145 16.88 -5.92 -19.80
N GLY A 146 15.93 -5.62 -20.70
CA GLY A 146 14.51 -5.56 -20.39
C GLY A 146 13.93 -6.89 -19.92
N LYS A 147 14.18 -7.96 -20.68
CA LYS A 147 13.65 -9.30 -20.37
C LYS A 147 14.23 -9.88 -19.06
N PRO A 148 15.55 -9.84 -18.80
CA PRO A 148 16.09 -10.26 -17.50
C PRO A 148 15.49 -9.48 -16.31
N LEU A 149 15.35 -8.16 -16.42
CA LEU A 149 14.75 -7.33 -15.37
C LEU A 149 13.26 -7.65 -15.17
N ALA A 150 12.52 -7.91 -16.24
CA ALA A 150 11.12 -8.31 -16.18
C ALA A 150 10.90 -9.67 -15.49
N ILE A 151 11.80 -10.62 -15.75
CA ILE A 151 11.82 -11.93 -15.07
C ILE A 151 12.10 -11.74 -13.58
N TRP A 152 13.15 -10.97 -13.24
CA TRP A 152 13.48 -10.67 -11.84
C TRP A 152 12.33 -9.99 -11.10
N PHE A 153 11.75 -8.94 -11.69
CA PHE A 153 10.58 -8.24 -11.15
C PHE A 153 9.42 -9.21 -10.91
N SER A 154 9.16 -10.11 -11.86
CA SER A 154 8.04 -11.05 -11.74
C SER A 154 8.28 -12.08 -10.64
N ILE A 155 9.50 -12.63 -10.51
CA ILE A 155 9.85 -13.55 -9.41
C ILE A 155 9.72 -12.86 -8.05
N ALA A 156 10.28 -11.66 -7.91
CA ALA A 156 10.17 -10.88 -6.68
C ALA A 156 8.70 -10.54 -6.38
N GLY A 157 7.93 -10.18 -7.41
CA GLY A 157 6.50 -9.89 -7.29
C GLY A 157 5.66 -11.09 -6.83
N LEU A 158 6.00 -12.32 -7.22
CA LEU A 158 5.28 -13.51 -6.75
C LEU A 158 5.42 -13.73 -5.24
N VAL A 159 6.57 -13.36 -4.67
CA VAL A 159 6.84 -13.49 -3.23
C VAL A 159 6.33 -12.28 -2.47
N GLY A 160 6.60 -11.06 -2.97
CA GLY A 160 6.24 -9.81 -2.31
C GLY A 160 4.74 -9.58 -2.16
N VAL A 161 3.92 -10.15 -3.05
CA VAL A 161 2.46 -10.00 -2.99
C VAL A 161 1.77 -11.10 -2.18
N LEU A 162 2.51 -12.00 -1.52
CA LEU A 162 1.89 -13.02 -0.67
C LEU A 162 1.11 -12.37 0.49
N PRO A 163 0.00 -12.98 0.93
CA PRO A 163 -0.91 -12.36 1.90
C PRO A 163 -0.39 -12.37 3.36
N ALA A 164 0.85 -12.81 3.59
CA ALA A 164 1.40 -13.10 4.92
C ALA A 164 1.18 -11.96 5.93
N PHE A 165 1.60 -10.76 5.54
CA PHE A 165 1.52 -9.59 6.40
C PHE A 165 0.07 -9.16 6.63
N THR A 166 -0.71 -8.99 5.56
CA THR A 166 -2.09 -8.48 5.63
C THR A 166 -3.01 -9.42 6.40
N ALA A 167 -2.92 -10.74 6.15
CA ALA A 167 -3.75 -11.74 6.82
C ALA A 167 -3.47 -11.80 8.33
N ASN A 168 -2.19 -11.83 8.71
CA ASN A 168 -1.79 -11.90 10.12
C ASN A 168 -2.17 -10.63 10.87
N GLN A 169 -1.79 -9.46 10.35
CA GLN A 169 -2.07 -8.19 11.00
C GLN A 169 -3.57 -7.92 11.15
N LEU A 170 -4.36 -8.23 10.12
CA LEU A 170 -5.81 -8.04 10.17
C LEU A 170 -6.46 -8.92 11.25
N THR A 171 -6.08 -10.20 11.29
CA THR A 171 -6.62 -11.16 12.25
C THR A 171 -6.26 -10.77 13.70
N GLN A 172 -5.02 -10.31 13.92
CA GLN A 172 -4.56 -9.85 15.23
C GLN A 172 -5.32 -8.60 15.69
N SER A 173 -5.41 -7.59 14.83
CA SER A 173 -6.13 -6.34 15.13
C SER A 173 -7.59 -6.61 15.51
N TYR A 174 -8.23 -7.60 14.87
CA TYR A 174 -9.61 -7.96 15.18
C TYR A 174 -9.73 -8.56 16.59
N ILE A 175 -8.79 -9.41 16.99
CA ILE A 175 -8.76 -10.02 18.33
C ILE A 175 -8.49 -8.96 19.40
N ASP A 176 -7.56 -8.06 19.14
CA ASP A 176 -7.17 -7.02 20.10
C ASP A 176 -8.34 -6.07 20.43
N VAL A 177 -9.16 -5.72 19.43
CA VAL A 177 -10.28 -4.76 19.60
C VAL A 177 -11.57 -5.45 20.05
N ILE A 178 -11.95 -6.57 19.41
CA ILE A 178 -13.23 -7.24 19.71
C ILE A 178 -13.13 -8.10 20.97
N ASN A 179 -11.92 -8.55 21.31
CA ASN A 179 -11.64 -9.48 22.41
C ASN A 179 -12.67 -10.63 22.49
N PRO A 180 -12.74 -11.48 21.46
CA PRO A 180 -13.82 -12.45 21.33
C PRO A 180 -13.81 -13.55 22.42
N ASN A 181 -12.70 -13.74 23.15
CA ASN A 181 -12.67 -14.61 24.32
C ASN A 181 -13.53 -14.09 25.48
N ALA A 182 -13.81 -12.79 25.55
CA ALA A 182 -14.74 -12.24 26.53
C ALA A 182 -16.19 -12.74 26.31
N ILE A 183 -16.51 -13.14 25.08
CA ILE A 183 -17.82 -13.69 24.70
C ILE A 183 -17.80 -15.21 24.75
N PHE A 184 -16.78 -15.84 24.14
CA PHE A 184 -16.62 -17.28 24.10
C PHE A 184 -15.13 -17.65 24.19
N ASP A 185 -14.73 -18.17 25.35
CA ASP A 185 -13.34 -18.48 25.66
C ASP A 185 -12.91 -19.81 25.04
N ILE A 186 -12.45 -19.73 23.78
CA ILE A 186 -11.83 -20.83 23.04
C ILE A 186 -10.34 -20.58 22.79
N GLY A 187 -9.78 -19.53 23.39
CA GLY A 187 -8.40 -19.11 23.21
C GLY A 187 -8.14 -18.36 21.91
N ASN A 188 -7.20 -17.40 21.98
CA ASN A 188 -6.80 -16.53 20.86
C ASN A 188 -6.40 -17.29 19.59
N SER A 189 -5.76 -18.46 19.73
CA SER A 189 -5.33 -19.25 18.57
C SER A 189 -6.51 -19.76 17.74
N ASN A 190 -7.58 -20.22 18.39
CA ASN A 190 -8.75 -20.75 17.69
C ASN A 190 -9.55 -19.63 17.03
N TRP A 191 -9.65 -18.47 17.68
CA TRP A 191 -10.23 -17.28 17.06
C TRP A 191 -9.47 -16.81 15.83
N LYS A 192 -8.12 -16.83 15.86
CA LYS A 192 -7.30 -16.51 14.67
C LYS A 192 -7.63 -17.43 13.50
N LEU A 193 -7.72 -18.73 13.77
CA LEU A 193 -8.09 -19.73 12.76
C LEU A 193 -9.46 -19.44 12.16
N ILE A 194 -10.48 -19.19 13.00
CA ILE A 194 -11.86 -18.94 12.55
C ILE A 194 -11.94 -17.69 11.68
N ILE A 195 -11.41 -16.56 12.17
CA ILE A 195 -11.41 -15.29 11.44
C ILE A 195 -10.64 -15.43 10.13
N GLY A 196 -9.48 -16.09 10.17
CA GLY A 196 -8.68 -16.36 9.00
C GLY A 196 -9.41 -17.22 7.97
N VAL A 197 -10.06 -18.32 8.37
CA VAL A 197 -10.86 -19.16 7.47
C VAL A 197 -11.99 -18.36 6.82
N ILE A 198 -12.70 -17.53 7.58
CA ILE A 198 -13.76 -16.64 7.05
C ILE A 198 -13.19 -15.71 5.97
N PHE A 199 -12.08 -15.02 6.24
CA PHE A 199 -11.45 -14.14 5.25
C PHE A 199 -10.88 -14.92 4.05
N THR A 200 -10.41 -16.15 4.24
CA THR A 200 -9.97 -17.04 3.13
C THR A 200 -11.12 -17.33 2.18
N ILE A 201 -12.29 -17.67 2.72
CA ILE A 201 -13.48 -17.99 1.94
C ILE A 201 -13.95 -16.74 1.17
N LEU A 202 -14.07 -15.60 1.86
CA LEU A 202 -14.46 -14.33 1.23
C LEU A 202 -13.49 -13.94 0.10
N THR A 203 -12.19 -14.07 0.34
CA THR A 203 -11.15 -13.80 -0.66
C THR A 203 -11.26 -14.75 -1.84
N SER A 204 -11.44 -16.03 -1.61
CA SER A 204 -11.56 -17.05 -2.66
C SER A 204 -12.72 -16.74 -3.61
N VAL A 205 -13.91 -16.41 -3.08
CA VAL A 205 -15.09 -16.08 -3.89
C VAL A 205 -14.81 -14.94 -4.88
N VAL A 206 -14.05 -13.92 -4.45
CA VAL A 206 -13.74 -12.75 -5.30
C VAL A 206 -12.63 -13.06 -6.31
N ILE A 207 -11.51 -13.64 -5.87
CA ILE A 207 -10.31 -13.77 -6.72
C ILE A 207 -10.48 -14.82 -7.83
N PHE A 208 -11.26 -15.88 -7.60
CA PHE A 208 -11.51 -16.90 -8.64
C PHE A 208 -12.40 -16.36 -9.78
N GLY A 209 -13.14 -15.28 -9.54
CA GLY A 209 -13.84 -14.53 -10.60
C GLY A 209 -12.92 -13.69 -11.50
N GLY A 210 -11.62 -13.63 -11.21
CA GLY A 210 -10.63 -12.94 -12.03
C GLY A 210 -10.73 -11.41 -11.99
N LEU A 211 -10.06 -10.74 -12.95
CA LEU A 211 -9.93 -9.27 -12.97
C LEU A 211 -11.28 -8.55 -12.82
N LYS A 212 -12.29 -8.96 -13.61
CA LYS A 212 -13.61 -8.29 -13.63
C LYS A 212 -14.33 -8.38 -12.28
N SER A 213 -14.18 -9.50 -11.57
CA SER A 213 -14.73 -9.68 -10.22
C SER A 213 -14.01 -8.78 -9.23
N ILE A 214 -12.67 -8.82 -9.23
CA ILE A 214 -11.83 -8.03 -8.32
C ILE A 214 -12.13 -6.54 -8.49
N VAL A 215 -12.09 -5.99 -9.71
CA VAL A 215 -12.34 -4.56 -9.91
C VAL A 215 -13.77 -4.15 -9.65
N ARG A 216 -14.76 -5.04 -9.86
CA ARG A 216 -16.16 -4.75 -9.52
C ARG A 216 -16.32 -4.56 -8.01
N VAL A 217 -15.71 -5.44 -7.23
CA VAL A 217 -15.76 -5.38 -5.77
C VAL A 217 -14.95 -4.19 -5.26
N THR A 218 -13.70 -4.02 -5.70
CA THR A 218 -12.84 -2.92 -5.21
C THR A 218 -13.36 -1.54 -5.62
N SER A 219 -13.88 -1.36 -6.83
CA SER A 219 -14.45 -0.05 -7.23
C SER A 219 -15.72 0.33 -6.48
N GLY A 220 -16.42 -0.62 -5.87
CA GLY A 220 -17.52 -0.35 -4.93
C GLY A 220 -17.03 -0.11 -3.50
N LEU A 221 -16.13 -0.97 -2.99
CA LEU A 221 -15.65 -0.89 -1.61
C LEU A 221 -14.75 0.33 -1.34
N VAL A 222 -13.83 0.65 -2.27
CA VAL A 222 -12.79 1.67 -2.07
C VAL A 222 -13.36 3.07 -1.82
N PRO A 223 -14.33 3.57 -2.59
CA PRO A 223 -14.93 4.86 -2.30
C PRO A 223 -15.62 4.88 -0.93
N ILE A 224 -16.31 3.79 -0.56
CA ILE A 224 -17.03 3.69 0.71
C ILE A 224 -16.04 3.75 1.88
N MET A 225 -14.99 2.92 1.86
CA MET A 225 -13.99 2.89 2.94
C MET A 225 -13.21 4.21 3.03
N VAL A 226 -12.89 4.85 1.91
CA VAL A 226 -12.23 6.17 1.93
C VAL A 226 -13.18 7.21 2.51
N ILE A 227 -14.42 7.32 2.04
CA ILE A 227 -15.38 8.31 2.54
C ILE A 227 -15.63 8.14 4.04
N LEU A 228 -15.85 6.90 4.50
CA LEU A 228 -16.02 6.62 5.93
C LEU A 228 -14.79 7.06 6.74
N TYR A 229 -13.58 6.88 6.20
CA TYR A 229 -12.34 7.24 6.88
C TYR A 229 -12.25 8.74 7.06
N PHE A 230 -12.55 9.46 5.98
CA PHE A 230 -12.54 10.91 5.97
C PHE A 230 -13.61 11.49 6.87
N ILE A 231 -14.83 10.94 6.88
CA ILE A 231 -15.89 11.41 7.77
C ILE A 231 -15.45 11.27 9.24
N LEU A 232 -14.99 10.08 9.63
CA LEU A 232 -14.54 9.83 11.00
C LEU A 232 -13.34 10.71 11.37
N GLY A 233 -12.32 10.74 10.52
CA GLY A 233 -11.10 11.48 10.78
C GLY A 233 -11.32 12.99 10.80
N LEU A 234 -12.08 13.54 9.85
CA LEU A 234 -12.44 14.96 9.86
C LEU A 234 -13.32 15.31 11.05
N PHE A 235 -14.25 14.45 11.46
CA PHE A 235 -15.02 14.67 12.67
C PHE A 235 -14.10 14.79 13.90
N ILE A 236 -13.12 13.88 14.05
CA ILE A 236 -12.15 13.94 15.15
C ILE A 236 -11.33 15.24 15.09
N LEU A 237 -10.84 15.62 13.90
CA LEU A 237 -10.04 16.84 13.73
C LEU A 237 -10.84 18.11 13.99
N VAL A 238 -12.10 18.18 13.56
CA VAL A 238 -13.00 19.31 13.83
C VAL A 238 -13.34 19.38 15.32
N SER A 239 -13.58 18.24 15.97
CA SER A 239 -13.81 18.17 17.42
C SER A 239 -12.59 18.63 18.23
N ASN A 240 -11.39 18.57 17.63
CA ASN A 240 -10.12 19.01 18.23
C ASN A 240 -9.49 20.20 17.48
N ALA A 241 -10.32 21.02 16.82
CA ALA A 241 -9.84 22.05 15.89
C ALA A 241 -8.87 23.07 16.52
N ASN A 242 -8.99 23.33 17.82
CA ASN A 242 -8.12 24.25 18.55
C ASN A 242 -6.65 23.81 18.56
N VAL A 243 -6.40 22.50 18.56
CA VAL A 243 -5.05 21.93 18.67
C VAL A 243 -4.43 21.70 17.30
N VAL A 244 -5.25 21.52 16.25
CA VAL A 244 -4.78 21.22 14.87
C VAL A 244 -3.71 22.21 14.37
N PRO A 245 -3.86 23.55 14.50
CA PRO A 245 -2.80 24.48 14.08
C PRO A 245 -1.49 24.28 14.83
N SER A 246 -1.55 24.08 16.15
CA SER A 246 -0.35 23.80 16.97
C SER A 246 0.31 22.48 16.61
N THR A 247 -0.47 21.47 16.21
CA THR A 247 0.05 20.19 15.72
C THR A 247 0.81 20.35 14.41
N PHE A 248 0.30 21.15 13.46
CA PHE A 248 1.06 21.47 12.25
C PHE A 248 2.36 22.20 12.57
N LEU A 249 2.33 23.19 13.47
CA LEU A 249 3.54 23.89 13.90
C LEU A 249 4.56 22.92 14.52
N LEU A 250 4.10 21.98 15.36
CA LEU A 250 4.95 20.94 15.92
C LEU A 250 5.61 20.10 14.82
N ILE A 251 4.82 19.58 13.89
CA ILE A 251 5.31 18.78 12.74
C ILE A 251 6.41 19.52 11.98
N PHE A 252 6.20 20.79 11.62
CA PHE A 252 7.21 21.56 10.90
C PHE A 252 8.43 21.88 11.76
N SER A 253 8.23 22.22 13.04
CA SER A 253 9.34 22.55 13.95
C SER A 253 10.26 21.36 14.21
N GLU A 254 9.71 20.15 14.32
CA GLU A 254 10.50 18.94 14.50
C GLU A 254 11.16 18.49 13.20
N ALA A 255 10.47 18.62 12.07
CA ALA A 255 11.02 18.25 10.77
C ALA A 255 12.31 19.01 10.42
N PHE A 256 12.42 20.26 10.87
CA PHE A 256 13.55 21.16 10.61
C PHE A 256 14.33 21.55 11.88
N ASN A 257 14.33 20.70 12.91
CA ASN A 257 15.01 21.00 14.15
C ASN A 257 16.55 21.05 13.96
N PHE A 258 17.13 22.25 14.12
CA PHE A 258 18.56 22.49 13.95
C PHE A 258 19.43 21.73 14.95
N ASN A 259 18.96 21.50 16.18
CA ASN A 259 19.73 20.76 17.19
C ASN A 259 19.92 19.30 16.76
N THR A 260 18.85 18.67 16.27
CA THR A 260 18.86 17.30 15.72
C THR A 260 19.68 17.22 14.43
N MET A 261 19.75 18.30 13.66
CA MET A 261 20.56 18.37 12.43
C MET A 261 22.06 18.38 12.72
N VAL A 262 22.51 19.16 13.71
CA VAL A 262 23.92 19.19 14.13
C VAL A 262 24.36 17.87 14.78
N GLN A 263 23.45 17.19 15.48
CA GLN A 263 23.71 15.89 16.11
C GLN A 263 23.59 14.69 15.14
N GLY A 264 23.26 14.92 13.86
CA GLY A 264 23.17 13.88 12.82
C GLY A 264 21.87 13.09 12.78
N GLY A 265 20.94 13.28 13.74
CA GLY A 265 19.65 12.60 13.79
C GLY A 265 18.67 13.02 12.66
N PHE A 266 18.88 14.20 12.07
CA PHE A 266 18.05 14.72 10.99
C PHE A 266 17.97 13.78 9.78
N TRP A 267 19.10 13.21 9.34
CA TRP A 267 19.11 12.29 8.20
C TRP A 267 18.40 10.97 8.51
N GLY A 268 18.43 10.53 9.78
CA GLY A 268 17.65 9.38 10.24
C GLY A 268 16.14 9.64 10.12
N LEU A 269 15.68 10.80 10.57
CA LEU A 269 14.29 11.23 10.46
C LEU A 269 13.81 11.30 9.01
N VAL A 270 14.62 11.93 8.14
CA VAL A 270 14.34 12.02 6.68
C VAL A 270 14.21 10.62 6.08
N LEU A 271 15.15 9.72 6.40
CA LEU A 271 15.18 8.37 5.87
C LEU A 271 13.99 7.53 6.33
N ILE A 272 13.56 7.66 7.59
CA ILE A 272 12.36 6.99 8.11
C ILE A 272 11.14 7.47 7.31
N GLY A 273 10.99 8.78 7.09
CA GLY A 273 9.89 9.33 6.30
C GLY A 273 9.88 8.85 4.86
N ILE A 274 11.06 8.85 4.21
CA ILE A 274 11.21 8.33 2.85
C ILE A 274 10.79 6.86 2.78
N ARG A 275 11.35 6.00 3.64
CA ARG A 275 11.04 4.56 3.66
C ARG A 275 9.54 4.35 3.79
N ARG A 276 8.92 4.98 4.80
CA ARG A 276 7.51 4.76 5.12
C ARG A 276 6.58 5.29 4.03
N ALA A 277 6.90 6.41 3.39
CA ALA A 277 6.10 6.91 2.27
C ALA A 277 6.25 6.08 0.99
N VAL A 278 7.44 5.54 0.70
CA VAL A 278 7.65 4.61 -0.42
C VAL A 278 6.83 3.33 -0.23
N PHE A 279 6.82 2.76 0.98
CA PHE A 279 6.00 1.59 1.30
C PHE A 279 4.50 1.91 1.27
N SER A 280 4.07 2.99 1.91
CA SER A 280 2.66 3.40 1.97
C SER A 280 2.09 3.58 0.57
N SER A 281 2.76 4.37 -0.27
CA SER A 281 2.25 4.68 -1.60
C SER A 281 2.61 3.64 -2.65
N GLU A 282 3.43 2.63 -2.35
CA GLU A 282 4.06 1.70 -3.30
C GLU A 282 4.77 2.40 -4.49
N SER A 283 5.20 3.64 -4.29
CA SER A 283 5.83 4.42 -5.36
C SER A 283 7.23 3.87 -5.65
N GLY A 284 7.46 3.44 -6.89
CA GLY A 284 8.72 2.82 -7.30
C GLY A 284 8.75 1.30 -7.16
N VAL A 285 7.74 0.67 -6.54
CA VAL A 285 7.62 -0.80 -6.47
C VAL A 285 7.21 -1.38 -7.84
N GLY A 286 6.34 -0.68 -8.57
CA GLY A 286 5.89 -1.10 -9.91
C GLY A 286 4.61 -1.94 -9.95
N LEU A 287 3.91 -2.09 -8.82
CA LEU A 287 2.62 -2.80 -8.78
C LEU A 287 1.48 -2.01 -9.43
N ALA A 288 1.35 -0.71 -9.13
CA ALA A 288 0.29 0.13 -9.69
C ALA A 288 0.18 0.10 -11.24
N PRO A 289 1.27 0.14 -12.01
CA PRO A 289 1.23 -0.02 -13.47
C PRO A 289 0.62 -1.33 -13.96
N ILE A 290 0.57 -2.40 -13.15
CA ILE A 290 -0.07 -3.67 -13.53
C ILE A 290 -1.58 -3.47 -13.73
N TYR A 291 -2.26 -2.75 -12.83
CA TYR A 291 -3.68 -2.41 -12.99
C TYR A 291 -3.91 -1.34 -14.04
N HIS A 292 -3.14 -0.26 -14.00
CA HIS A 292 -3.28 0.84 -14.97
C HIS A 292 -3.00 0.38 -16.41
N GLY A 293 -2.11 -0.60 -16.62
CA GLY A 293 -1.89 -1.21 -17.93
C GLY A 293 -3.10 -1.97 -18.48
N GLN A 294 -4.09 -2.32 -17.64
CA GLN A 294 -5.36 -2.93 -18.05
C GLN A 294 -6.43 -1.89 -18.40
N SER A 295 -6.15 -0.60 -18.21
CA SER A 295 -7.10 0.48 -18.51
C SER A 295 -7.49 0.49 -19.98
N SER A 296 -8.75 0.79 -20.26
CA SER A 296 -9.29 0.92 -21.61
C SER A 296 -8.77 2.14 -22.38
N THR A 297 -8.11 3.08 -21.70
CA THR A 297 -7.55 4.26 -22.36
C THR A 297 -6.47 3.90 -23.38
N ARG A 298 -6.39 4.67 -24.47
CA ARG A 298 -5.30 4.56 -25.45
C ARG A 298 -4.20 5.58 -25.22
N ASN A 299 -4.49 6.64 -24.49
CA ASN A 299 -3.52 7.68 -24.20
C ASN A 299 -2.82 7.39 -22.88
N GLY A 300 -1.53 7.08 -22.94
CA GLY A 300 -0.74 6.76 -21.76
C GLY A 300 -0.59 7.95 -20.80
N THR A 301 -0.52 9.18 -21.31
CA THR A 301 -0.41 10.36 -20.42
C THR A 301 -1.66 10.54 -19.57
N ASP A 302 -2.84 10.24 -20.12
CA ASP A 302 -4.09 10.34 -19.38
C ASP A 302 -4.15 9.32 -18.25
N GLU A 303 -3.67 8.09 -18.49
CA GLU A 303 -3.57 7.09 -17.43
C GLU A 303 -2.52 7.46 -16.38
N GLY A 304 -1.40 8.04 -16.80
CA GLY A 304 -0.38 8.55 -15.89
C GLY A 304 -0.93 9.60 -14.94
N LEU A 305 -1.72 10.55 -15.46
CA LEU A 305 -2.38 11.58 -14.63
C LEU A 305 -3.38 10.98 -13.64
N VAL A 306 -4.00 9.85 -13.96
CA VAL A 306 -4.87 9.15 -13.00
C VAL A 306 -4.06 8.35 -11.99
N GLY A 307 -3.03 7.62 -12.43
CA GLY A 307 -2.19 6.79 -11.55
C GLY A 307 -1.40 7.58 -10.51
N MET A 308 -1.00 8.82 -10.83
CA MET A 308 -0.34 9.72 -9.87
C MET A 308 -1.27 10.21 -8.75
N LEU A 309 -2.60 10.05 -8.86
CA LEU A 309 -3.51 10.39 -7.78
C LEU A 309 -3.39 9.45 -6.59
N GLY A 310 -2.86 8.23 -6.78
CA GLY A 310 -2.71 7.24 -5.72
C GLY A 310 -1.97 7.79 -4.49
N PRO A 311 -0.70 8.22 -4.62
CA PRO A 311 0.09 8.77 -3.51
C PRO A 311 -0.51 10.05 -2.90
N ILE A 312 -1.30 10.81 -3.66
CA ILE A 312 -1.98 12.00 -3.16
C ILE A 312 -3.16 11.61 -2.25
N LEU A 313 -4.03 10.72 -2.72
CA LEU A 313 -5.17 10.27 -1.93
C LEU A 313 -4.74 9.50 -0.69
N ASP A 314 -3.68 8.72 -0.83
CA ASP A 314 -3.18 7.85 0.20
C ASP A 314 -2.29 8.59 1.22
N THR A 315 -1.13 9.10 0.79
CA THR A 315 -0.15 9.66 1.73
C THR A 315 -0.44 11.12 2.09
N ILE A 316 -0.88 11.94 1.13
CA ILE A 316 -1.15 13.36 1.42
C ILE A 316 -2.46 13.54 2.19
N LEU A 317 -3.48 12.72 1.92
CA LEU A 317 -4.76 12.83 2.63
C LEU A 317 -4.92 11.82 3.76
N VAL A 318 -5.00 10.52 3.46
CA VAL A 318 -5.30 9.49 4.47
C VAL A 318 -4.21 9.45 5.56
N CYS A 319 -2.93 9.32 5.18
CA CYS A 319 -1.84 9.27 6.15
C CYS A 319 -1.69 10.56 6.98
N THR A 320 -1.99 11.73 6.40
CA THR A 320 -1.97 13.00 7.14
C THR A 320 -3.06 13.03 8.21
N ILE A 321 -4.27 12.60 7.87
CA ILE A 321 -5.37 12.49 8.85
C ILE A 321 -4.97 11.51 9.97
N THR A 322 -4.46 10.33 9.63
CA THR A 322 -3.94 9.36 10.61
C THR A 322 -2.89 10.00 11.52
N GLY A 323 -1.90 10.67 10.92
CA GLY A 323 -0.77 11.25 11.65
C GLY A 323 -1.22 12.36 12.60
N LEU A 324 -2.11 13.24 12.17
CA LEU A 324 -2.69 14.29 13.02
C LEU A 324 -3.45 13.69 14.21
N ILE A 325 -4.28 12.66 13.99
CA ILE A 325 -5.01 11.97 15.07
C ILE A 325 -4.02 11.35 16.07
N ILE A 326 -2.98 10.68 15.59
CA ILE A 326 -1.94 10.09 16.44
C ILE A 326 -1.25 11.15 17.30
N ILE A 327 -0.83 12.27 16.69
CA ILE A 327 -0.11 13.32 17.40
C ILE A 327 -1.00 14.03 18.41
N ILE A 328 -2.24 14.39 18.03
CA ILE A 328 -3.22 15.06 18.91
C ILE A 328 -3.58 14.15 20.09
N SER A 329 -3.66 12.83 19.88
CA SER A 329 -4.02 11.87 20.94
C SER A 329 -2.92 11.69 22.01
N GLY A 330 -1.68 12.09 21.69
CA GLY A 330 -0.51 11.83 22.51
C GLY A 330 -0.11 10.36 22.62
N ALA A 331 -0.82 9.43 21.96
CA ALA A 331 -0.55 7.99 22.07
C ALA A 331 0.87 7.61 21.65
N TYR A 332 1.47 8.36 20.71
CA TYR A 332 2.83 8.07 20.22
C TYR A 332 3.94 8.27 21.27
N LEU A 333 3.62 8.93 22.39
CA LEU A 333 4.52 9.13 23.52
C LEU A 333 4.64 7.88 24.41
N GLU A 334 3.74 6.92 24.27
CA GLU A 334 3.78 5.67 25.03
C GLU A 334 4.67 4.65 24.32
N SER A 335 5.71 4.19 25.03
CA SER A 335 6.71 3.25 24.49
C SER A 335 6.13 1.90 24.08
N ASP A 336 5.02 1.50 24.70
CA ASP A 336 4.46 0.17 24.57
C ASP A 336 3.49 0.06 23.38
N LEU A 337 3.15 1.19 22.76
CA LEU A 337 2.24 1.26 21.62
C LEU A 337 3.02 1.40 20.32
N ASN A 338 2.78 0.49 19.38
CA ASN A 338 3.38 0.54 18.05
C ASN A 338 2.41 0.03 16.97
N GLY A 339 2.68 0.37 15.71
CA GLY A 339 1.94 -0.14 14.57
C GLY A 339 0.45 0.16 14.65
N ILE A 340 -0.36 -0.82 14.28
CA ILE A 340 -1.81 -0.66 14.20
C ILE A 340 -2.44 -0.39 15.58
N VAL A 341 -1.88 -0.97 16.64
CA VAL A 341 -2.35 -0.80 18.03
C VAL A 341 -2.24 0.67 18.47
N LEU A 342 -1.14 1.35 18.10
CA LEU A 342 -0.98 2.78 18.36
C LEU A 342 -2.10 3.61 17.71
N SER A 343 -2.49 3.25 16.48
CA SER A 343 -3.56 3.97 15.77
C SER A 343 -4.92 3.70 16.39
N LEU A 344 -5.20 2.43 16.75
CA LEU A 344 -6.44 2.06 17.44
C LEU A 344 -6.59 2.84 18.75
N GLU A 345 -5.54 2.92 19.56
CA GLU A 345 -5.55 3.67 20.81
C GLU A 345 -5.75 5.17 20.59
N ALA A 346 -5.10 5.76 19.59
CA ALA A 346 -5.28 7.18 19.24
C ALA A 346 -6.74 7.50 18.87
N PHE A 347 -7.37 6.63 18.08
CA PHE A 347 -8.79 6.78 17.71
C PHE A 347 -9.71 6.56 18.91
N ARG A 348 -9.42 5.58 19.78
CA ARG A 348 -10.17 5.35 21.02
C ARG A 348 -10.19 6.59 21.92
N ARG A 349 -9.02 7.23 22.12
CA ARG A 349 -8.87 8.45 22.93
C ARG A 349 -9.66 9.63 22.39
N LEU A 350 -9.65 9.83 21.07
CA LEU A 350 -10.18 11.04 20.45
C LEU A 350 -11.62 10.90 19.93
N PHE A 351 -12.21 9.71 19.98
CA PHE A 351 -13.58 9.47 19.51
C PHE A 351 -14.40 8.71 20.56
N PHE A 352 -14.78 9.42 21.63
CA PHE A 352 -15.73 8.97 22.66
C PHE A 352 -15.45 7.59 23.28
N GLY A 353 -14.23 7.07 23.21
CA GLY A 353 -13.90 5.72 23.69
C GLY A 353 -14.31 4.58 22.75
N PHE A 354 -14.87 4.87 21.56
CA PHE A 354 -15.33 3.86 20.59
C PHE A 354 -14.65 3.94 19.22
N GLY A 355 -13.67 4.85 19.05
CA GLY A 355 -13.03 5.08 17.74
C GLY A 355 -12.28 3.87 17.18
N ASP A 356 -11.73 3.04 18.05
CA ASP A 356 -11.10 1.75 17.74
C ASP A 356 -12.07 0.76 17.09
N TYR A 357 -13.32 0.66 17.57
CA TYR A 357 -14.35 -0.17 16.95
C TYR A 357 -14.71 0.27 15.53
N PHE A 358 -14.80 1.58 15.29
CA PHE A 358 -14.98 2.08 13.93
C PHE A 358 -13.75 1.78 13.08
N LEU A 359 -12.56 2.05 13.60
CA LEU A 359 -11.31 1.83 12.87
C LEU A 359 -11.09 0.36 12.52
N ILE A 360 -11.46 -0.61 13.37
CA ILE A 360 -11.31 -2.04 13.04
C ILE A 360 -12.26 -2.50 11.92
N ILE A 361 -13.49 -1.97 11.88
CA ILE A 361 -14.43 -2.24 10.78
C ILE A 361 -13.82 -1.74 9.46
N MET A 362 -13.22 -0.55 9.49
CA MET A 362 -12.56 0.04 8.34
C MET A 362 -11.34 -0.74 7.88
N ILE A 363 -10.46 -1.10 8.82
CA ILE A 363 -9.26 -1.91 8.57
C ILE A 363 -9.64 -3.29 8.02
N SER A 364 -10.78 -3.86 8.43
CA SER A 364 -11.28 -5.12 7.88
C SER A 364 -11.65 -5.00 6.40
N ILE A 365 -12.35 -3.93 6.03
CA ILE A 365 -12.66 -3.66 4.62
C ILE A 365 -11.37 -3.40 3.82
N PHE A 366 -10.45 -2.61 4.40
CA PHE A 366 -9.16 -2.33 3.79
C PHE A 366 -8.36 -3.61 3.52
N GLY A 367 -8.09 -4.40 4.56
CA GLY A 367 -7.27 -5.60 4.47
C GLY A 367 -7.85 -6.63 3.49
N ILE A 368 -9.17 -6.83 3.51
CA ILE A 368 -9.85 -7.70 2.54
C ILE A 368 -9.66 -7.18 1.10
N SER A 369 -9.83 -5.87 0.87
CA SER A 369 -9.63 -5.29 -0.46
C SER A 369 -8.18 -5.43 -0.95
N THR A 370 -7.20 -5.30 -0.06
CA THR A 370 -5.78 -5.53 -0.35
C THR A 370 -5.53 -6.98 -0.77
N LEU A 371 -6.12 -7.97 -0.07
CA LEU A 371 -5.98 -9.38 -0.43
C LEU A 371 -6.47 -9.69 -1.85
N PHE A 372 -7.57 -9.07 -2.29
CA PHE A 372 -8.07 -9.25 -3.65
C PHE A 372 -7.09 -8.73 -4.70
N THR A 373 -6.50 -7.58 -4.42
CA THR A 373 -5.65 -6.88 -5.39
C THR A 373 -4.27 -7.52 -5.53
N TYR A 374 -3.70 -7.94 -4.40
CA TYR A 374 -2.40 -8.62 -4.35
C TYR A 374 -2.41 -9.96 -5.10
N SER A 375 -3.50 -10.72 -4.98
CA SER A 375 -3.71 -11.94 -5.77
C SER A 375 -3.58 -11.67 -7.27
N TYR A 376 -4.15 -10.57 -7.77
CA TYR A 376 -4.09 -10.24 -9.19
C TYR A 376 -2.70 -9.81 -9.66
N TYR A 377 -1.95 -9.08 -8.84
CA TYR A 377 -0.54 -8.76 -9.15
C TYR A 377 0.26 -10.04 -9.38
N GLY A 378 0.11 -11.02 -8.49
CA GLY A 378 0.78 -12.31 -8.64
C GLY A 378 0.31 -13.11 -9.86
N VAL A 379 -0.99 -13.07 -10.20
CA VAL A 379 -1.51 -13.67 -11.45
C VAL A 379 -0.80 -13.12 -12.68
N LYS A 380 -0.55 -11.80 -12.73
CA LYS A 380 0.12 -11.17 -13.87
C LYS A 380 1.63 -11.47 -13.90
N CYS A 381 2.30 -11.46 -12.76
CA CYS A 381 3.70 -11.87 -12.66
C CYS A 381 3.88 -13.35 -13.06
N PHE A 382 3.00 -14.24 -12.58
CA PHE A 382 3.06 -15.68 -12.90
C PHE A 382 2.75 -15.93 -14.37
N GLY A 383 1.77 -15.20 -14.93
CA GLY A 383 1.41 -15.27 -16.33
C GLY A 383 2.54 -14.82 -17.26
N PHE A 384 3.33 -13.81 -16.86
CA PHE A 384 4.51 -13.38 -17.61
C PHE A 384 5.62 -14.43 -17.63
N LEU A 385 5.88 -15.08 -16.50
CA LEU A 385 6.93 -16.12 -16.38
C LEU A 385 6.56 -17.43 -17.09
N THR A 386 5.27 -17.70 -17.29
CA THR A 386 4.79 -18.97 -17.85
C THR A 386 4.02 -18.74 -19.15
N SER A 387 2.72 -18.44 -19.04
CA SER A 387 1.88 -17.93 -20.11
C SER A 387 0.66 -17.22 -19.53
N PRO A 388 0.05 -16.24 -20.22
CA PRO A 388 -1.10 -15.50 -19.72
C PRO A 388 -2.26 -16.39 -19.25
N LYS A 389 -2.52 -17.50 -19.97
CA LYS A 389 -3.57 -18.49 -19.64
C LYS A 389 -3.30 -19.24 -18.34
N LYS A 390 -2.03 -19.44 -17.98
CA LYS A 390 -1.61 -20.13 -16.75
C LYS A 390 -1.55 -19.20 -15.54
N GLY A 391 -1.58 -17.87 -15.74
CA GLY A 391 -1.57 -16.88 -14.66
C GLY A 391 -2.55 -17.17 -13.53
N LYS A 392 -3.77 -17.59 -13.86
CA LYS A 392 -4.85 -17.90 -12.90
C LYS A 392 -4.51 -18.98 -11.87
N TYR A 393 -3.57 -19.88 -12.17
CA TYR A 393 -3.15 -20.91 -11.22
C TYR A 393 -2.41 -20.35 -10.01
N TYR A 394 -1.87 -19.13 -10.10
CA TYR A 394 -1.28 -18.45 -8.95
C TYR A 394 -2.30 -18.25 -7.81
N ASN A 395 -3.59 -18.09 -8.11
CA ASN A 395 -4.61 -17.96 -7.06
C ASN A 395 -4.70 -19.19 -6.14
N ILE A 396 -4.36 -20.37 -6.64
CA ILE A 396 -4.29 -21.58 -5.82
C ILE A 396 -3.14 -21.46 -4.81
N ILE A 397 -1.95 -21.08 -5.28
CA ILE A 397 -0.78 -20.84 -4.43
C ILE A 397 -1.08 -19.75 -3.40
N TYR A 398 -1.72 -18.66 -3.84
CA TYR A 398 -2.11 -17.53 -2.99
C TYR A 398 -3.01 -17.98 -1.82
N ILE A 399 -4.09 -18.72 -2.11
CA ILE A 399 -5.00 -19.22 -1.07
C ILE A 399 -4.35 -20.29 -0.18
N SER A 400 -3.55 -21.19 -0.75
CA SER A 400 -2.80 -22.17 0.05
C SER A 400 -1.83 -21.49 1.01
N SER A 401 -1.13 -20.44 0.57
CA SER A 401 -0.26 -19.65 1.44
C SER A 401 -1.05 -18.95 2.55
N TYR A 402 -2.20 -18.34 2.20
CA TYR A 402 -3.10 -17.68 3.14
C TYR A 402 -3.53 -18.63 4.27
N TYR A 403 -4.02 -19.82 3.91
CA TYR A 403 -4.43 -20.85 4.86
C TYR A 403 -3.26 -21.32 5.74
N TYR A 404 -2.08 -21.56 5.14
CA TYR A 404 -0.90 -21.98 5.88
C TYR A 404 -0.44 -20.94 6.91
N ILE A 405 -0.46 -19.66 6.54
CA ILE A 405 -0.04 -18.54 7.41
C ILE A 405 -0.94 -18.45 8.65
N ILE A 406 -2.25 -18.57 8.46
CA ILE A 406 -3.22 -18.56 9.56
C ILE A 406 -3.04 -19.77 10.46
N ASN A 407 -2.80 -20.95 9.89
CA ASN A 407 -2.66 -22.19 10.67
C ASN A 407 -1.34 -22.29 11.43
N SER A 408 -0.26 -21.74 10.87
CA SER A 408 1.08 -21.82 11.45
C SER A 408 1.29 -20.88 12.64
N ASN A 409 0.32 -20.03 13.00
CA ASN A 409 0.45 -19.05 14.09
C ASN A 409 1.76 -18.25 13.97
N CYS A 410 2.20 -18.02 12.73
CA CYS A 410 3.56 -17.56 12.42
C CYS A 410 3.75 -16.12 12.88
N ARG A 411 4.17 -15.93 14.14
CA ARG A 411 4.45 -14.62 14.75
C ARG A 411 5.58 -13.89 14.04
N ASN A 412 6.48 -14.60 13.35
CA ASN A 412 7.63 -14.01 12.67
C ASN A 412 7.43 -13.83 11.17
N CYS A 413 6.24 -14.05 10.60
CA CYS A 413 5.99 -13.85 9.17
C CYS A 413 5.91 -12.35 8.74
N TYR A 414 6.63 -11.47 9.45
CA TYR A 414 6.86 -10.06 9.09
C TYR A 414 7.93 -9.89 7.99
N TRP A 415 8.55 -10.98 7.53
CA TRP A 415 9.64 -11.06 6.54
C TRP A 415 9.38 -10.40 5.17
N ILE A 416 8.18 -9.89 4.89
CA ILE A 416 7.76 -9.48 3.54
C ILE A 416 7.37 -7.99 3.47
N ASN A 417 7.85 -7.13 4.37
CA ASN A 417 7.75 -5.67 4.19
C ASN A 417 9.05 -4.93 4.48
#